data_AF-A0ABD0K6S7-F1
#
_entry.id   AF-A0ABD0K6S7-F1
#
_cell.length_a   1.000
_cell.length_b   1.000
_cell.length_c   1.000
_cell.angle_alpha   90.00
_cell.angle_beta   90.00
_cell.angle_gamma   90.00
#
_symmetry.space_group_name_H-M   'P 1'
#
loop_
_entity.id
_entity.type
_entity.pdbx_description
1 polymer ?
#
loop_
_entity_poly.entity_id
_entity_poly.type
_entity_poly.pdbx_seq_one_letter_code
_entity_poly.pdbx_strand_id
1 'polypeptide(L)'
;METFSQDSLHVLRRAGLGHLVQGHQGHRQYMKDEVRMLTEYVFRLYETRPGLRKCLRHSDLVDRLWRAFVLNGFINGKLTFHRKKISAEIDSLRTRQASDEAVDLLLRAQDERPVLSAPEMRAHRRRVMAQHYKGTPPDLLNKLVEIFERDFALFGYDPKPADIFGTSH
;
A
#
# COMPACT_ATOMS: atom_id res chain seq x y z
N MET A 1 -19.01 -3.85 -19.86
CA MET A 1 -19.10 -2.74 -18.89
C MET A 1 -17.81 -1.92 -19.06
N GLU A 2 -17.76 -1.07 -20.10
CA GLU A 2 -16.54 -0.40 -20.60
C GLU A 2 -16.70 1.13 -20.74
N THR A 3 -17.74 1.72 -20.15
CA THR A 3 -18.06 3.15 -20.33
C THR A 3 -17.21 4.07 -19.46
N PHE A 4 -16.88 3.67 -18.24
CA PHE A 4 -16.20 4.55 -17.28
C PHE A 4 -14.77 4.93 -17.70
N SER A 5 -14.06 4.00 -18.34
CA SER A 5 -12.68 4.21 -18.80
C SER A 5 -12.62 5.19 -19.97
N GLN A 6 -13.61 5.15 -20.88
CA GLN A 6 -13.66 6.05 -22.02
C GLN A 6 -14.08 7.47 -21.63
N ASP A 7 -15.02 7.60 -20.70
CA ASP A 7 -15.47 8.91 -20.20
C ASP A 7 -14.37 9.63 -19.42
N SER A 8 -13.66 8.90 -18.55
CA SER A 8 -12.52 9.45 -17.82
C SER A 8 -11.39 9.91 -18.74
N LEU A 9 -11.10 9.17 -19.82
CA LEU A 9 -10.14 9.58 -20.86
C LEU A 9 -10.57 10.87 -21.57
N HIS A 10 -11.86 11.00 -21.89
CA HIS A 10 -12.39 12.18 -22.56
C HIS A 10 -12.33 13.42 -21.67
N VAL A 11 -12.72 13.28 -20.40
CA VAL A 11 -12.65 14.35 -19.38
C VAL A 11 -11.21 14.80 -19.16
N LEU A 12 -10.27 13.86 -18.99
CA LEU A 12 -8.86 14.17 -18.78
C LEU A 12 -8.26 14.93 -19.98
N ARG A 13 -8.62 14.56 -21.22
CA ARG A 13 -8.18 15.29 -22.42
C ARG A 13 -8.74 16.70 -22.49
N ARG A 14 -10.02 16.91 -22.19
CA ARG A 14 -10.62 18.25 -22.18
C ARG A 14 -10.09 19.16 -21.08
N ALA A 15 -9.68 18.60 -19.95
CA ALA A 15 -9.07 19.35 -18.85
C ALA A 15 -7.59 19.71 -19.09
N GLY A 16 -7.01 19.41 -20.25
CA GLY A 16 -5.58 19.60 -20.53
C GLY A 16 -4.66 18.55 -19.87
N LEU A 17 -5.24 17.56 -19.19
CA LEU A 17 -4.55 16.46 -18.51
C LEU A 17 -4.37 15.22 -19.41
N GLY A 18 -4.58 15.36 -20.71
CA GLY A 18 -4.47 14.27 -21.68
C GLY A 18 -3.07 13.65 -21.78
N HIS A 19 -2.03 14.31 -21.25
CA HIS A 19 -0.68 13.78 -21.16
C HIS A 19 -0.54 12.67 -20.09
N LEU A 20 -1.40 12.66 -19.06
CA LEU A 20 -1.44 11.60 -18.03
C LEU A 20 -1.93 10.24 -18.57
N VAL A 21 -2.47 10.24 -19.79
CA VAL A 21 -3.09 9.10 -20.45
C VAL A 21 -2.12 8.34 -21.37
N GLN A 22 -0.98 8.93 -21.73
CA GLN A 22 -0.02 8.29 -22.64
C GLN A 22 0.74 7.15 -21.94
N GLY A 23 0.70 5.95 -22.55
CA GLY A 23 1.00 4.66 -21.91
C GLY A 23 2.41 4.47 -21.34
N HIS A 24 2.55 3.40 -20.53
CA HIS A 24 3.73 2.82 -19.86
C HIS A 24 4.70 3.79 -19.12
N GLN A 25 5.24 4.81 -19.78
CA GLN A 25 5.95 5.91 -19.11
C GLN A 25 5.01 6.70 -18.19
N GLY A 26 3.76 6.93 -18.62
CA GLY A 26 2.72 7.51 -17.79
C GLY A 26 2.40 6.65 -16.56
N HIS A 27 2.46 5.33 -16.65
CA HIS A 27 2.14 4.45 -15.52
C HIS A 27 3.21 4.50 -14.42
N ARG A 28 4.50 4.50 -14.78
CA ARG A 28 5.59 4.63 -13.79
C ARG A 28 5.58 6.01 -13.14
N GLN A 29 5.43 7.08 -13.93
CA GLN A 29 5.36 8.44 -13.40
C GLN A 29 4.13 8.63 -12.51
N TYR A 30 2.96 8.15 -12.95
CA TYR A 30 1.74 8.14 -12.15
C TYR A 30 1.94 7.50 -10.77
N MET A 31 2.61 6.35 -10.71
CA MET A 31 2.91 5.71 -9.43
C MET A 31 3.89 6.53 -8.57
N LYS A 32 4.89 7.20 -9.18
CA LYS A 32 5.78 8.11 -8.44
C LYS A 32 5.00 9.29 -7.85
N ASP A 33 4.12 9.87 -8.64
CA ASP A 33 3.27 10.99 -8.22
C ASP A 33 2.31 10.56 -7.10
N GLU A 34 1.74 9.36 -7.20
CA GLU A 34 0.88 8.79 -6.18
C GLU A 34 1.64 8.49 -4.88
N VAL A 35 2.83 7.89 -4.95
CA VAL A 35 3.70 7.65 -3.78
C VAL A 35 4.02 8.98 -3.08
N ARG A 36 4.41 10.01 -3.84
CA ARG A 36 4.69 11.34 -3.31
C ARG A 36 3.46 11.95 -2.65
N MET A 37 2.35 12.02 -3.38
CA MET A 37 1.11 12.65 -2.92
C MET A 37 0.59 12.00 -1.64
N LEU A 38 0.52 10.67 -1.60
CA LEU A 38 0.03 9.93 -0.43
C LEU A 38 0.95 10.08 0.78
N THR A 39 2.27 10.07 0.55
CA THR A 39 3.25 10.27 1.63
C THR A 39 3.12 11.66 2.22
N GLU A 40 3.15 12.71 1.38
CA GLU A 40 3.01 14.10 1.82
C GLU A 40 1.66 14.34 2.54
N TYR A 41 0.58 13.72 2.05
CA TYR A 41 -0.73 13.79 2.68
C TYR A 41 -0.74 13.14 4.07
N VAL A 42 -0.16 11.95 4.23
CA VAL A 42 -0.07 11.26 5.53
C VAL A 42 0.73 12.07 6.54
N PHE A 43 1.88 12.64 6.13
CA PHE A 43 2.66 13.51 7.02
C PHE A 43 1.92 14.81 7.38
N ARG A 44 1.15 15.38 6.46
CA ARG A 44 0.27 16.53 6.75
C ARG A 44 -0.83 16.17 7.75
N LEU A 45 -1.44 14.99 7.63
CA LEU A 45 -2.42 14.51 8.61
C LEU A 45 -1.79 14.30 9.99
N TYR A 46 -0.58 13.73 10.03
CA TYR A 46 0.19 13.60 11.25
C TYR A 46 0.52 14.96 11.88
N GLU A 47 0.80 15.97 11.06
CA GLU A 47 1.07 17.33 11.53
C GLU A 47 -0.18 18.00 12.13
N THR A 48 -1.31 17.87 11.44
CA THR A 48 -2.56 18.56 11.77
C THR A 48 -3.40 17.86 12.83
N ARG A 49 -3.11 16.59 13.16
CA ARG A 49 -3.87 15.79 14.14
C ARG A 49 -3.00 15.45 15.36
N PRO A 50 -3.08 16.22 16.46
CA PRO A 50 -2.24 16.01 17.65
C PRO A 50 -2.35 14.62 18.27
N GLY A 51 -3.51 13.96 18.15
CA GLY A 51 -3.71 12.59 18.63
C GLY A 51 -2.79 11.57 17.97
N LEU A 52 -2.42 11.77 16.69
CA LEU A 52 -1.52 10.87 15.99
C LEU A 52 -0.08 10.97 16.52
N ARG A 53 0.36 12.18 16.87
CA ARG A 53 1.72 12.45 17.40
C ARG A 53 1.99 11.80 18.77
N LYS A 54 0.93 11.51 19.53
CA LYS A 54 1.04 10.82 20.83
C LYS A 54 1.26 9.31 20.66
N CYS A 55 0.84 8.75 19.53
CA CYS A 55 0.76 7.31 19.32
C CYS A 55 1.77 6.79 18.29
N LEU A 56 2.31 7.68 17.45
CA LEU A 56 3.14 7.32 16.29
C LEU A 56 4.36 8.22 16.21
N ARG A 57 5.49 7.64 15.82
CA ARG A 57 6.69 8.35 15.36
C ARG A 57 6.69 8.45 13.84
N HIS A 58 7.58 9.26 13.29
CA HIS A 58 7.75 9.36 11.83
C HIS A 58 8.07 8.00 11.21
N SER A 59 8.98 7.23 11.80
CA SER A 59 9.34 5.88 11.34
C SER A 59 8.14 4.91 11.33
N ASP A 60 7.17 5.08 12.23
CA ASP A 60 5.94 4.28 12.25
C ASP A 60 5.03 4.63 11.05
N LEU A 61 5.00 5.90 10.63
CA LEU A 61 4.29 6.31 9.41
C LEU A 61 4.95 5.73 8.17
N VAL A 62 6.27 5.79 8.09
CA VAL A 62 7.02 5.25 6.94
C VAL A 62 6.87 3.74 6.85
N ASP A 63 6.91 2.99 7.97
CA ASP A 63 6.66 1.53 7.98
C ASP A 63 5.26 1.21 7.44
N ARG A 64 4.24 1.98 7.85
CA ARG A 64 2.86 1.80 7.36
C ARG A 64 2.73 2.11 5.88
N LEU A 65 3.32 3.21 5.41
CA LEU A 65 3.35 3.58 4.00
C LEU A 65 4.10 2.53 3.16
N TRP A 66 5.25 2.06 3.64
CA TRP A 66 6.02 0.99 3.00
C TRP A 66 5.17 -0.26 2.81
N ARG A 67 4.50 -0.74 3.86
CA ARG A 67 3.62 -1.91 3.78
C ARG A 67 2.45 -1.69 2.82
N ALA A 68 1.83 -0.51 2.85
CA ALA A 68 0.75 -0.17 1.94
C ALA A 68 1.23 -0.17 0.47
N PHE A 69 2.43 0.35 0.21
CA PHE A 69 3.01 0.38 -1.13
C PHE A 69 3.53 -0.98 -1.60
N VAL A 70 4.03 -1.83 -0.71
CA VAL A 70 4.30 -3.25 -1.03
C VAL A 70 3.00 -3.95 -1.39
N LEU A 71 1.95 -3.80 -0.56
CA LEU A 71 0.64 -4.41 -0.84
C LEU A 71 0.08 -3.95 -2.18
N ASN A 72 0.13 -2.66 -2.49
CA ASN A 72 -0.36 -2.12 -3.76
C ASN A 72 0.50 -2.50 -4.96
N GLY A 73 1.69 -3.06 -4.73
CA GLY A 73 2.68 -3.44 -5.74
C GLY A 73 3.45 -2.24 -6.30
N PHE A 74 3.52 -1.14 -5.55
CA PHE A 74 4.38 0.01 -5.88
C PHE A 74 5.83 -0.25 -5.46
N ILE A 75 6.05 -0.98 -4.37
CA ILE A 75 7.38 -1.40 -3.89
C ILE A 75 7.51 -2.91 -4.04
N ASN A 76 8.73 -3.36 -4.36
CA ASN A 76 9.03 -4.78 -4.42
C ASN A 76 8.96 -5.41 -3.03
N GLY A 77 8.05 -6.35 -2.82
CA GLY A 77 7.88 -7.06 -1.54
C GLY A 77 9.08 -7.91 -1.09
N LYS A 78 10.13 -8.08 -1.93
CA LYS A 78 11.41 -8.67 -1.51
C LYS A 78 12.31 -7.70 -0.75
N LEU A 79 12.05 -6.39 -0.84
CA LEU A 79 12.85 -5.39 -0.16
C LEU A 79 12.53 -5.37 1.34
N THR A 80 13.57 -5.25 2.15
CA THR A 80 13.45 -5.25 3.61
C THR A 80 13.35 -3.84 4.14
N PHE A 81 12.34 -3.58 4.96
CA PHE A 81 12.23 -2.32 5.69
C PHE A 81 13.16 -2.31 6.91
N HIS A 82 14.27 -1.57 6.83
CA HIS A 82 15.27 -1.48 7.89
C HIS A 82 14.84 -0.51 9.01
N ARG A 83 13.83 -0.89 9.80
CA ARG A 83 13.20 -0.02 10.80
C ARG A 83 14.18 0.71 11.72
N LYS A 84 15.20 0.02 12.26
CA LYS A 84 16.19 0.62 13.17
C LYS A 84 17.00 1.74 12.50
N LYS A 85 17.41 1.53 11.25
CA LYS A 85 18.17 2.52 10.47
C LYS A 85 17.29 3.74 10.18
N ILE A 86 16.09 3.49 9.67
CA ILE A 86 15.13 4.53 9.31
C ILE A 86 14.72 5.36 10.53
N SER A 87 14.47 4.73 11.68
CA SER A 87 14.15 5.48 12.91
C SER A 87 15.28 6.39 13.36
N ALA A 88 16.54 5.96 13.22
CA ALA A 88 17.68 6.79 13.59
C ALA A 88 17.83 8.02 12.68
N GLU A 89 17.46 7.88 11.40
CA GLU A 89 17.57 8.95 10.40
C GLU A 89 16.37 9.93 10.45
N ILE A 90 15.16 9.45 10.74
CA ILE A 90 13.92 10.21 10.49
C ILE A 90 13.17 10.69 11.74
N ASP A 91 13.31 10.02 12.89
CA ASP A 91 12.48 10.32 14.07
C ASP A 91 12.90 11.64 14.75
N SER A 92 14.14 12.09 14.55
CA SER A 92 14.66 13.35 15.09
C SER A 92 14.38 14.57 14.20
N LEU A 93 13.92 14.35 12.96
CA LEU A 93 13.68 15.41 11.99
C LEU A 93 12.37 16.16 12.29
N ARG A 94 12.27 17.40 11.82
CA ARG A 94 10.98 18.10 11.76
C ARG A 94 10.05 17.40 10.78
N THR A 95 8.75 17.49 11.00
CA THR A 95 7.74 16.76 10.20
C THR A 95 7.87 16.99 8.69
N ARG A 96 8.14 18.23 8.25
CA ARG A 96 8.38 18.54 6.84
C ARG A 96 9.61 17.82 6.29
N GLN A 97 10.74 17.88 6.99
CA GLN A 97 11.99 17.21 6.59
C GLN A 97 11.82 15.69 6.60
N ALA A 98 11.15 15.14 7.61
CA ALA A 98 10.80 13.72 7.67
C ALA A 98 9.91 13.30 6.49
N SER A 99 8.97 14.15 6.06
CA SER A 99 8.15 13.89 4.88
C SER A 99 9.01 13.83 3.61
N ASP A 100 9.94 14.77 3.43
CA ASP A 100 10.81 14.81 2.25
C ASP A 100 11.73 13.56 2.20
N GLU A 101 12.36 13.20 3.31
CA GLU A 101 13.18 11.97 3.43
C GLU A 101 12.35 10.69 3.20
N ALA A 102 11.12 10.65 3.71
CA ALA A 102 10.22 9.52 3.49
C ALA A 102 9.86 9.37 2.01
N VAL A 103 9.57 10.48 1.32
CA VAL A 103 9.29 10.46 -0.12
C VAL A 103 10.50 9.93 -0.87
N ASP A 104 11.70 10.43 -0.60
CA ASP A 104 12.92 10.02 -1.29
C ASP A 104 13.26 8.56 -1.04
N LEU A 105 13.05 8.06 0.17
CA LEU A 105 13.22 6.64 0.51
C LEU A 105 12.24 5.77 -0.29
N LEU A 106 10.96 6.13 -0.32
CA LEU A 106 9.91 5.33 -0.94
C LEU A 106 10.01 5.34 -2.47
N LEU A 107 10.41 6.47 -3.06
CA LEU A 107 10.69 6.57 -4.50
C LEU A 107 11.92 5.75 -4.90
N ARG A 108 12.99 5.73 -4.09
CA ARG A 108 14.14 4.85 -4.30
C ARG A 108 13.74 3.38 -4.29
N ALA A 109 12.93 2.96 -3.31
CA ALA A 109 12.43 1.60 -3.23
C ALA A 109 11.50 1.22 -4.40
N GLN A 110 10.74 2.18 -4.94
CA GLN A 110 9.91 1.99 -6.13
C GLN A 110 10.76 1.76 -7.38
N ASP A 111 11.93 2.40 -7.49
CA ASP A 111 12.79 2.26 -8.67
C ASP A 111 13.40 0.86 -8.82
N GLU A 112 13.46 0.07 -7.74
CA GLU A 112 13.89 -1.33 -7.72
C GLU A 112 12.75 -2.33 -8.04
N ARG A 113 11.58 -1.84 -8.42
CA ARG A 113 10.40 -2.67 -8.65
C ARG A 113 10.44 -3.34 -10.04
N PRO A 114 10.11 -4.65 -10.14
CA PRO A 114 9.83 -5.27 -11.43
C PRO A 114 8.55 -4.69 -12.06
N VAL A 115 8.55 -4.54 -13.38
CA VAL A 115 7.32 -4.25 -14.14
C VAL A 115 6.45 -5.49 -14.10
N LEU A 116 5.21 -5.34 -13.63
CA LEU A 116 4.25 -6.45 -13.47
C LEU A 116 3.01 -6.13 -14.30
N SER A 117 2.52 -7.11 -15.05
CA SER A 117 1.22 -7.07 -15.72
C SER A 117 0.05 -7.05 -14.72
N ALA A 118 -1.15 -6.71 -15.17
CA ALA A 118 -2.33 -6.69 -14.30
C ALA A 118 -2.63 -8.05 -13.63
N PRO A 119 -2.54 -9.21 -14.32
CA PRO A 119 -2.66 -10.52 -13.67
C PRO A 119 -1.59 -10.76 -12.60
N GLU A 120 -0.33 -10.39 -12.89
CA GLU A 120 0.77 -10.55 -11.94
C GLU A 120 0.61 -9.65 -10.71
N MET A 121 0.11 -8.42 -10.90
CA MET A 121 -0.22 -7.51 -9.80
C MET A 121 -1.33 -8.06 -8.89
N ARG A 122 -2.37 -8.69 -9.48
CA ARG A 122 -3.42 -9.37 -8.70
C ARG A 122 -2.85 -10.55 -7.91
N ALA A 123 -2.03 -11.38 -8.54
CA ALA A 123 -1.38 -12.50 -7.88
C ALA A 123 -0.42 -12.04 -6.77
N HIS A 124 0.32 -10.95 -7.00
CA HIS A 124 1.19 -10.32 -6.02
C HIS A 124 0.42 -9.85 -4.79
N ARG A 125 -0.65 -9.07 -4.99
CA ARG A 125 -1.54 -8.58 -3.91
C ARG A 125 -2.07 -9.73 -3.06
N ARG A 126 -2.62 -10.76 -3.71
CA ARG A 126 -3.13 -11.95 -3.03
C ARG A 126 -2.05 -12.63 -2.18
N ARG A 127 -0.86 -12.85 -2.75
CA ARG A 127 0.25 -13.49 -2.06
C ARG A 127 0.73 -12.68 -0.86
N VAL A 128 0.94 -11.37 -1.01
CA VAL A 128 1.39 -10.49 0.07
C VAL A 128 0.36 -10.44 1.19
N MET A 129 -0.92 -10.32 0.85
CA MET A 129 -2.01 -10.33 1.82
C MET A 129 -2.07 -11.65 2.60
N ALA A 130 -2.01 -12.79 1.90
CA ALA A 130 -1.99 -14.11 2.53
C ALA A 130 -0.78 -14.28 3.46
N GLN A 131 0.42 -13.83 3.06
CA GLN A 131 1.62 -13.85 3.91
C GLN A 131 1.44 -13.05 5.20
N HIS A 132 0.80 -11.88 5.13
CA HIS A 132 0.51 -11.09 6.33
C HIS A 132 -0.49 -11.79 7.25
N TYR A 133 -1.55 -12.38 6.71
CA TYR A 133 -2.51 -13.15 7.52
C TYR A 133 -1.89 -14.40 8.14
N LYS A 134 -0.98 -15.11 7.46
CA LYS A 134 -0.24 -16.24 8.03
C LYS A 134 0.59 -15.87 9.27
N GLY A 135 1.06 -14.63 9.35
CA GLY A 135 1.78 -14.13 10.52
C GLY A 135 0.88 -13.74 11.70
N THR A 136 -0.44 -13.82 11.53
CA THR A 136 -1.40 -13.47 12.57
C THR A 136 -1.63 -14.67 13.50
N PRO A 137 -1.71 -14.47 14.82
CA PRO A 137 -1.99 -15.57 15.76
C PRO A 137 -3.26 -16.36 15.36
N PRO A 138 -3.23 -17.70 15.34
CA PRO A 138 -4.36 -18.53 14.93
C PRO A 138 -5.66 -18.22 15.70
N ASP A 139 -5.55 -17.95 17.00
CA ASP A 139 -6.70 -17.60 17.84
C ASP A 139 -7.41 -16.33 17.37
N LEU A 140 -6.66 -15.34 16.87
CA LEU A 140 -7.23 -14.10 16.36
C LEU A 140 -7.91 -14.33 15.00
N LEU A 141 -7.32 -15.18 14.15
CA LEU A 141 -7.93 -15.58 12.88
C LEU A 141 -9.25 -16.32 13.11
N ASN A 142 -9.27 -17.28 14.05
CA ASN A 142 -10.49 -18.01 14.40
C ASN A 142 -11.59 -17.08 14.95
N LYS A 143 -11.22 -16.12 15.81
CA LYS A 143 -12.18 -15.10 16.29
C LYS A 143 -12.75 -14.24 15.15
N LEU A 144 -11.94 -13.89 14.15
CA LEU A 144 -12.45 -13.17 12.98
C LEU A 144 -13.46 -14.04 12.22
N VAL A 145 -13.19 -15.34 12.08
CA VAL A 145 -14.13 -16.27 11.44
C VAL A 145 -15.46 -16.33 12.18
N GLU A 146 -15.43 -16.40 13.51
CA GLU A 146 -16.63 -16.40 14.34
C GLU A 146 -17.43 -15.09 14.22
N ILE A 147 -16.76 -13.94 14.26
CA ILE A 147 -17.40 -12.62 14.17
C ILE A 147 -18.09 -12.42 12.81
N PHE A 148 -17.47 -12.90 11.72
CA PHE A 148 -17.92 -12.69 10.35
C PHE A 148 -18.60 -13.92 9.72
N GLU A 149 -18.98 -14.92 10.51
CA GLU A 149 -19.56 -16.19 10.02
C GLU A 149 -20.77 -15.96 9.10
N ARG A 150 -21.67 -15.05 9.49
CA ARG A 150 -22.86 -14.71 8.70
C ARG A 150 -22.52 -14.07 7.37
N ASP A 151 -21.51 -13.21 7.35
CA ASP A 151 -21.06 -12.56 6.12
C ASP A 151 -20.42 -13.59 5.18
N PHE A 152 -19.62 -14.52 5.71
CA PHE A 152 -19.08 -15.62 4.92
C PHE A 152 -20.17 -16.48 4.30
N ALA A 153 -21.22 -16.82 5.06
CA ALA A 153 -22.37 -17.55 4.53
C ALA A 153 -23.14 -16.75 3.48
N LEU A 154 -23.39 -15.46 3.73
CA LEU A 154 -24.17 -14.59 2.85
C LEU A 154 -23.47 -14.35 1.50
N PHE A 155 -22.15 -14.18 1.51
CA PHE A 155 -21.36 -13.86 0.32
C PHE A 155 -20.67 -15.09 -0.31
N GLY A 156 -20.84 -16.28 0.28
CA GLY A 156 -20.24 -17.52 -0.21
C GLY A 156 -18.70 -17.53 -0.12
N TYR A 157 -18.13 -16.86 0.87
CA TYR A 157 -16.69 -16.85 1.11
C TYR A 157 -16.26 -18.10 1.88
N ASP A 158 -15.07 -18.60 1.54
CA ASP A 158 -14.42 -19.66 2.33
C ASP A 158 -13.96 -19.07 3.68
N PRO A 159 -14.49 -19.54 4.83
CA PRO A 159 -14.08 -19.05 6.14
C PRO A 159 -12.65 -19.45 6.51
N LYS A 160 -12.09 -20.50 5.90
CA LYS A 160 -10.76 -21.03 6.21
C LYS A 160 -9.96 -21.30 4.93
N PRO A 161 -9.60 -20.24 4.17
CA PRO A 161 -8.89 -20.41 2.92
C PRO A 161 -7.49 -21.01 3.15
N ALA A 162 -7.17 -22.03 2.35
CA ALA A 162 -5.95 -22.83 2.50
C ALA A 162 -4.66 -22.01 2.37
N ASP A 163 -4.69 -20.92 1.59
CA ASP A 163 -3.56 -20.00 1.43
C ASP A 163 -3.30 -19.13 2.68
N ILE A 164 -4.19 -19.13 3.69
CA ILE A 164 -4.02 -18.42 4.96
C ILE A 164 -3.87 -19.39 6.14
N PHE A 165 -4.78 -20.37 6.27
CA PHE A 165 -4.81 -21.28 7.42
C PHE A 165 -3.87 -22.49 7.28
N GLY A 166 -3.29 -22.70 6.10
CA GLY A 166 -2.57 -23.93 5.77
C GLY A 166 -3.54 -25.08 5.49
N THR A 167 -3.14 -26.03 4.66
CA THR A 167 -3.90 -27.26 4.49
C THR A 167 -3.79 -28.09 5.78
N SER A 168 -4.88 -28.21 6.53
CA SER A 168 -5.08 -29.37 7.38
C SER A 168 -5.28 -30.57 6.44
N HIS A 169 -4.18 -31.24 6.12
CA HIS A 169 -4.21 -32.63 5.67
C HIS A 169 -4.02 -33.53 6.88
#